data_AF-A0A6G3CS83-F1
#
_entry.id   AF-A0A6G3CS83-F1
#
_cell.length_a   1.000
_cell.length_b   1.000
_cell.length_c   1.000
_cell.angle_alpha   90.00
_cell.angle_beta   90.00
_cell.angle_gamma   90.00
#
_symmetry.space_group_name_H-M   'P 1'
#
loop_
_entity.id
_entity.type
_entity.pdbx_description
1 polymer ?
#
loop_
_entity_poly.entity_id
_entity_poly.type
_entity_poly.pdbx_seq_one_letter_code
_entity_poly.pdbx_strand_id
1 'polypeptide(L)'
;AVKNFGEFEFWFASLKVGAIVVFLVLGGLAVFGLLPDTDPVGMTNLTGQGGFLPNGWSGVVSGVLTVVFAFGGLEVVTIAAAETDDPARAVGRAVRSAVVRILFFYVGSMLVIVTVLPWTAQQAGLSPYVKVLDAIGVPSAGQIMNIVVFVALLSALNANLYGSSRMIFSLAERGEAPLGLLKVSGGTEGFSGQPGGVPRRAVLASVAFGFVSVLLNLLWPDTVFLYMLNSVGAVLLFVWALIAASQLRLRARLEQEAPDALALRMWWFPYLTWVTLAGLLGVLLLMLTDDAARPQVLWSAGATALVLLVAVGREWRERRARRDPSALTDR
;
A
#
# COMPACT_ATOMS: atom_id res chain seq x y z
N ALA A 1 3.41 4.58 25.64
CA ALA A 1 3.17 4.95 24.22
C ALA A 1 3.20 3.72 23.31
N VAL A 2 4.34 3.03 23.16
CA VAL A 2 4.47 1.85 22.27
C VAL A 2 3.63 0.63 22.73
N LYS A 3 3.52 0.39 24.05
CA LYS A 3 2.71 -0.71 24.59
C LYS A 3 1.20 -0.53 24.33
N ASN A 4 0.65 0.64 24.65
CA ASN A 4 -0.77 0.95 24.36
C ASN A 4 -1.06 0.96 22.85
N PHE A 5 -0.11 1.38 22.02
CA PHE A 5 -0.24 1.34 20.56
C PHE A 5 -0.44 -0.09 20.03
N GLY A 6 0.36 -1.03 20.51
CA GLY A 6 0.24 -2.45 20.12
C GLY A 6 -1.10 -3.05 20.51
N GLU A 7 -1.65 -2.68 21.68
CA GLU A 7 -2.97 -3.12 22.13
C GLU A 7 -4.10 -2.54 21.27
N PHE A 8 -4.09 -1.24 20.95
CA PHE A 8 -5.10 -0.64 20.06
C PHE A 8 -5.06 -1.25 18.65
N GLU A 9 -3.87 -1.43 18.09
CA GLU A 9 -3.70 -2.02 16.77
C GLU A 9 -4.18 -3.48 16.74
N PHE A 10 -3.95 -4.23 17.82
CA PHE A 10 -4.47 -5.59 17.98
C PHE A 10 -6.00 -5.62 17.98
N TRP A 11 -6.65 -4.73 18.71
CA TRP A 11 -8.11 -4.63 18.73
C TRP A 11 -8.68 -4.20 17.37
N PHE A 12 -8.04 -3.23 16.70
CA PHE A 12 -8.44 -2.81 15.36
C PHE A 12 -8.26 -3.92 14.32
N ALA A 13 -7.17 -4.68 14.39
CA ALA A 13 -6.95 -5.80 13.49
C ALA A 13 -7.96 -6.93 13.76
N SER A 14 -8.26 -7.22 15.03
CA SER A 14 -9.22 -8.25 15.43
C SER A 14 -10.63 -7.95 14.93
N LEU A 15 -11.10 -6.71 15.05
CA LEU A 15 -12.41 -6.28 14.53
C LEU A 15 -12.50 -6.49 13.01
N LYS A 16 -11.48 -6.04 12.26
CA LYS A 16 -11.43 -6.17 10.80
C LYS A 16 -11.45 -7.62 10.35
N VAL A 17 -10.59 -8.43 10.93
CA VAL A 17 -10.49 -9.86 10.58
C VAL A 17 -11.78 -10.57 10.96
N GLY A 18 -12.34 -10.31 12.15
CA GLY A 18 -13.60 -10.87 12.59
C GLY A 18 -14.75 -10.54 11.63
N ALA A 19 -14.88 -9.28 11.22
CA ALA A 19 -15.92 -8.86 10.28
C ALA A 19 -15.82 -9.59 8.93
N ILE A 20 -14.61 -9.71 8.37
CA ILE A 20 -14.40 -10.42 7.10
C ILE A 20 -14.66 -11.92 7.27
N VAL A 21 -14.23 -12.54 8.37
CA VAL A 21 -14.49 -13.97 8.63
C VAL A 21 -15.99 -14.24 8.75
N VAL A 22 -16.73 -13.41 9.50
CA VAL A 22 -18.19 -13.51 9.59
C VAL A 22 -18.83 -13.35 8.21
N PHE A 23 -18.39 -12.38 7.42
CA PHE A 23 -18.85 -12.18 6.04
C PHE A 23 -18.63 -13.43 5.17
N LEU A 24 -17.43 -14.01 5.21
CA LEU A 24 -17.09 -15.21 4.45
C LEU A 24 -17.93 -16.42 4.86
N VAL A 25 -18.18 -16.58 6.17
CA VAL A 25 -19.04 -17.66 6.69
C VAL A 25 -20.47 -17.47 6.23
N LEU A 26 -21.06 -16.28 6.44
CA LEU A 26 -22.44 -16.00 6.04
C LEU A 26 -22.65 -16.12 4.53
N GLY A 27 -21.73 -15.54 3.74
CA GLY A 27 -21.78 -15.66 2.29
C GLY A 27 -21.58 -17.09 1.81
N GLY A 28 -20.69 -17.86 2.44
CA GLY A 28 -20.54 -19.29 2.15
C GLY A 28 -21.81 -20.08 2.45
N LEU A 29 -22.45 -19.85 3.61
CA LEU A 29 -23.72 -20.47 3.95
C LEU A 29 -24.83 -20.11 2.95
N ALA A 30 -24.86 -18.85 2.48
CA ALA A 30 -25.81 -18.40 1.44
C ALA A 30 -25.60 -19.13 0.11
N VAL A 31 -24.34 -19.32 -0.31
CA VAL A 31 -24.02 -20.05 -1.55
C VAL A 31 -24.51 -21.50 -1.49
N PHE A 32 -24.38 -22.16 -0.34
CA PHE A 32 -24.83 -23.54 -0.13
C PHE A 32 -26.30 -23.67 0.26
N GLY A 33 -27.05 -22.57 0.42
CA GLY A 33 -28.45 -22.57 0.85
C GLY A 33 -28.66 -23.13 2.26
N LEU A 34 -27.66 -22.94 3.14
CA LEU A 34 -27.70 -23.38 4.54
C LEU A 34 -28.27 -22.31 5.49
N LEU A 35 -28.71 -21.18 4.94
CA LEU A 35 -29.32 -20.10 5.70
C LEU A 35 -30.84 -20.30 5.80
N PRO A 36 -31.48 -19.86 6.90
CA PRO A 36 -32.93 -19.93 7.05
C PRO A 36 -33.63 -19.15 5.92
N ASP A 37 -34.75 -19.69 5.42
CA ASP A 37 -35.66 -19.02 4.48
C ASP A 37 -35.01 -18.46 3.21
N THR A 38 -33.92 -19.07 2.73
CA THR A 38 -33.21 -18.64 1.51
C THR A 38 -32.92 -19.82 0.57
N ASP A 39 -33.27 -19.66 -0.70
CA ASP A 39 -32.90 -20.63 -1.73
C ASP A 39 -31.38 -20.60 -1.97
N PRO A 40 -30.74 -21.76 -2.26
CA PRO A 40 -29.33 -21.78 -2.60
C PRO A 40 -29.07 -20.89 -3.83
N VAL A 41 -28.27 -19.84 -3.68
CA VAL A 41 -27.85 -19.01 -4.82
C VAL A 41 -27.03 -19.85 -5.81
N GLY A 42 -26.27 -20.83 -5.28
CA GLY A 42 -25.41 -21.70 -6.07
C GLY A 42 -24.29 -20.92 -6.78
N MET A 43 -23.75 -21.51 -7.84
CA MET A 43 -22.66 -20.92 -8.64
C MET A 43 -23.16 -20.24 -9.93
N THR A 44 -24.47 -19.96 -10.00
CA THR A 44 -25.14 -19.48 -11.21
C THR A 44 -24.63 -18.10 -11.66
N ASN A 45 -24.31 -17.20 -10.73
CA ASN A 45 -23.78 -15.87 -11.06
C ASN A 45 -22.33 -15.87 -11.59
N LEU A 46 -21.56 -16.95 -11.38
CA LEU A 46 -20.18 -17.05 -11.86
C LEU A 46 -20.07 -17.30 -13.36
N THR A 47 -21.09 -17.93 -13.94
CA THR A 47 -21.11 -18.33 -15.37
C THR A 47 -22.36 -17.84 -16.11
N GLY A 48 -23.41 -17.46 -15.39
CA GLY A 48 -24.59 -16.80 -15.93
C GLY A 48 -24.35 -15.33 -16.25
N GLN A 49 -25.21 -14.75 -17.08
CA GLN A 49 -25.18 -13.32 -17.45
C GLN A 49 -23.90 -12.86 -18.17
N GLY A 50 -23.44 -13.60 -19.19
CA GLY A 50 -22.31 -13.23 -20.04
C GLY A 50 -21.06 -14.09 -19.87
N GLY A 51 -21.11 -15.16 -19.07
CA GLY A 51 -19.99 -16.06 -18.84
C GLY A 51 -19.04 -15.59 -17.73
N PHE A 52 -17.91 -16.28 -17.58
CA PHE A 52 -16.90 -15.94 -16.56
C PHE A 52 -16.23 -14.57 -16.79
N LEU A 53 -16.21 -14.10 -18.05
CA LEU A 53 -15.60 -12.82 -18.44
C LEU A 53 -16.62 -11.99 -19.24
N PRO A 54 -17.66 -11.43 -18.57
CA PRO A 54 -18.73 -10.71 -19.26
C PRO A 54 -18.23 -9.45 -19.99
N ASN A 55 -17.18 -8.82 -19.47
CA ASN A 55 -16.51 -7.66 -20.08
C ASN A 55 -15.22 -8.04 -20.86
N GLY A 56 -14.98 -9.33 -21.10
CA GLY A 56 -13.77 -9.82 -21.77
C GLY A 56 -12.46 -9.38 -21.09
N TRP A 57 -11.37 -9.33 -21.87
CA TRP A 57 -10.05 -8.95 -21.39
C TRP A 57 -9.93 -7.48 -20.99
N SER A 58 -10.72 -6.57 -21.58
CA SER A 58 -10.72 -5.16 -21.21
C SER A 58 -11.23 -4.96 -19.77
N GLY A 59 -12.19 -5.78 -19.32
CA GLY A 59 -12.63 -5.81 -17.93
C GLY A 59 -11.52 -6.27 -16.97
N VAL A 60 -10.77 -7.31 -17.34
CA VAL A 60 -9.62 -7.80 -16.54
C VAL A 60 -8.56 -6.71 -16.40
N VAL A 61 -8.20 -6.06 -17.51
CA VAL A 61 -7.24 -4.97 -17.55
C VAL A 61 -7.66 -3.81 -16.65
N SER A 62 -8.93 -3.39 -16.73
CA SER A 62 -9.48 -2.31 -15.89
C SER A 62 -9.50 -2.70 -14.41
N GLY A 63 -9.88 -3.95 -14.10
CA GLY A 63 -9.86 -4.48 -12.73
C GLY A 63 -8.45 -4.53 -12.13
N VAL A 64 -7.44 -4.91 -12.93
CA VAL A 64 -6.03 -4.89 -12.50
C VAL A 64 -5.61 -3.48 -12.09
N LEU A 65 -5.96 -2.44 -12.86
CA LEU A 65 -5.68 -1.05 -12.49
C LEU A 65 -6.26 -0.71 -11.11
N THR A 66 -7.54 -1.00 -10.89
CA THR A 66 -8.21 -0.73 -9.60
C THR A 66 -7.58 -1.50 -8.44
N VAL A 67 -7.27 -2.78 -8.64
CA VAL A 67 -6.72 -3.66 -7.61
C VAL A 67 -5.30 -3.25 -7.21
N VAL A 68 -4.48 -2.85 -8.18
CA VAL A 68 -3.10 -2.41 -7.92
C VAL A 68 -3.04 -1.23 -6.97
N PHE A 69 -3.96 -0.26 -7.10
CA PHE A 69 -4.04 0.88 -6.18
C PHE A 69 -4.46 0.52 -4.76
N ALA A 70 -5.27 -0.55 -4.61
CA ALA A 70 -5.73 -1.00 -3.30
C ALA A 70 -4.60 -1.62 -2.45
N PHE A 71 -3.45 -1.97 -3.05
CA PHE A 71 -2.34 -2.64 -2.37
C PHE A 71 -1.17 -1.73 -1.99
N GLY A 72 -1.30 -0.41 -2.18
CA GLY A 72 -0.35 0.57 -1.66
C GLY A 72 -0.12 0.44 -0.15
N GLY A 73 1.11 0.63 0.31
CA GLY A 73 1.46 0.61 1.74
C GLY A 73 1.90 -0.76 2.28
N LEU A 74 1.91 -1.82 1.47
CA LEU A 74 2.51 -3.11 1.84
C LEU A 74 4.00 -2.97 2.16
N GLU A 75 4.69 -2.01 1.54
CA GLU A 75 6.09 -1.70 1.80
C GLU A 75 6.35 -1.24 3.25
N VAL A 76 5.38 -0.60 3.92
CA VAL A 76 5.55 -0.13 5.30
C VAL A 76 5.75 -1.30 6.26
N VAL A 77 5.09 -2.43 6.00
CA VAL A 77 5.27 -3.66 6.80
C VAL A 77 6.70 -4.18 6.67
N THR A 78 7.31 -4.05 5.48
CA THR A 78 8.70 -4.48 5.27
C THR A 78 9.70 -3.57 5.97
N ILE A 79 9.42 -2.26 6.05
CA ILE A 79 10.21 -1.29 6.83
C ILE A 79 10.16 -1.65 8.31
N ALA A 80 8.96 -1.86 8.86
CA ALA A 80 8.80 -2.24 10.26
C ALA A 80 9.47 -3.60 10.57
N ALA A 81 9.37 -4.57 9.66
CA ALA A 81 10.02 -5.87 9.82
C ALA A 81 11.56 -5.76 9.79
N ALA A 82 12.10 -4.80 9.05
CA ALA A 82 13.55 -4.55 8.98
C ALA A 82 14.13 -3.98 10.29
N GLU A 83 13.31 -3.41 11.17
CA GLU A 83 13.73 -2.88 12.48
C GLU A 83 13.70 -3.94 13.61
N THR A 84 13.44 -5.21 13.29
CA THR A 84 13.36 -6.30 14.29
C THR A 84 14.71 -7.00 14.52
N ASP A 85 14.84 -7.76 15.61
CA ASP A 85 16.09 -8.47 15.97
C ASP A 85 16.55 -9.50 14.92
N ASP A 86 15.61 -10.07 14.16
CA ASP A 86 15.88 -10.98 13.03
C ASP A 86 15.12 -10.50 11.77
N PRO A 87 15.66 -9.49 11.06
CA PRO A 87 15.02 -8.89 9.90
C PRO A 87 14.72 -9.91 8.80
N ALA A 88 15.63 -10.85 8.55
CA ALA A 88 15.50 -11.81 7.46
C ALA A 88 14.29 -12.72 7.66
N ARG A 89 14.14 -13.29 8.86
CA ARG A 89 12.96 -14.11 9.19
C ARG A 89 11.70 -13.28 9.34
N ALA A 90 11.78 -12.06 9.86
CA ALA A 90 10.63 -11.18 10.01
C ALA A 90 10.03 -10.78 8.66
N VAL A 91 10.86 -10.34 7.70
CA VAL A 91 10.43 -10.01 6.33
C VAL A 91 9.83 -11.22 5.64
N GLY A 92 10.49 -12.39 5.70
CA GLY A 92 9.98 -13.63 5.09
C GLY A 92 8.60 -14.04 5.62
N ARG A 93 8.39 -13.94 6.94
CA ARG A 93 7.09 -14.20 7.57
C ARG A 93 6.04 -13.15 7.18
N ALA A 94 6.41 -11.87 7.15
CA ALA A 94 5.52 -10.79 6.77
C ALA A 94 4.99 -10.96 5.34
N VAL A 95 5.85 -11.28 4.38
CA VAL A 95 5.47 -11.53 2.98
C VAL A 95 4.54 -12.73 2.86
N ARG A 96 4.89 -13.88 3.47
CA ARG A 96 4.04 -15.09 3.41
C ARG A 96 2.67 -14.85 4.04
N SER A 97 2.65 -14.17 5.19
CA SER A 97 1.42 -13.78 5.89
C SER A 97 0.57 -12.85 5.03
N ALA A 98 1.17 -11.85 4.38
CA ALA A 98 0.45 -10.95 3.48
C ALA A 98 -0.21 -11.70 2.32
N VAL A 99 0.52 -12.58 1.63
CA VAL A 99 -0.04 -13.38 0.51
C VAL A 99 -1.23 -14.23 0.95
N VAL A 100 -1.09 -14.97 2.06
CA VAL A 100 -2.19 -15.80 2.59
C VAL A 100 -3.41 -14.95 2.94
N ARG A 101 -3.20 -13.78 3.57
CA ARG A 101 -4.28 -12.85 3.91
C ARG A 101 -4.95 -12.26 2.68
N ILE A 102 -4.21 -11.95 1.62
CA ILE A 102 -4.78 -11.46 0.35
C ILE A 102 -5.65 -12.55 -0.28
N LEU A 103 -5.15 -13.78 -0.39
CA LEU A 103 -5.92 -14.89 -0.94
C LEU A 103 -7.19 -15.16 -0.12
N PHE A 104 -7.07 -15.23 1.20
CA PHE A 104 -8.20 -15.59 2.04
C PHE A 104 -9.21 -14.45 2.18
N PHE A 105 -8.78 -13.23 2.53
CA PHE A 105 -9.70 -12.13 2.79
C PHE A 105 -10.15 -11.41 1.52
N TYR A 106 -9.27 -11.16 0.55
CA TYR A 106 -9.63 -10.36 -0.63
C TYR A 106 -10.22 -11.25 -1.72
N VAL A 107 -9.48 -12.28 -2.14
CA VAL A 107 -9.94 -13.18 -3.20
C VAL A 107 -11.14 -14.00 -2.71
N GLY A 108 -11.10 -14.50 -1.47
CA GLY A 108 -12.25 -15.17 -0.86
C GLY A 108 -13.49 -14.29 -0.79
N SER A 109 -13.38 -13.04 -0.32
CA SER A 109 -14.55 -12.15 -0.24
C SER A 109 -15.08 -11.77 -1.62
N MET A 110 -14.19 -11.51 -2.57
CA MET A 110 -14.59 -11.20 -3.94
C MET A 110 -15.32 -12.38 -4.58
N LEU A 111 -14.81 -13.62 -4.39
CA LEU A 111 -15.47 -14.83 -4.85
C LEU A 111 -16.88 -14.96 -4.26
N VAL A 112 -17.05 -14.74 -2.96
CA VAL A 112 -18.37 -14.73 -2.32
C VAL A 112 -19.26 -13.66 -2.95
N ILE A 113 -18.78 -12.43 -3.13
CA ILE A 113 -19.55 -11.32 -3.69
C ILE A 113 -20.07 -11.66 -5.09
N VAL A 114 -19.20 -12.13 -5.99
CA VAL A 114 -19.59 -12.45 -7.38
C VAL A 114 -20.41 -13.73 -7.51
N THR A 115 -20.40 -14.58 -6.48
CA THR A 115 -21.23 -15.79 -6.44
C THR A 115 -22.63 -15.46 -5.91
N VAL A 116 -22.74 -14.63 -4.87
CA VAL A 116 -24.02 -14.30 -4.23
C VAL A 116 -24.82 -13.28 -5.03
N LEU A 117 -24.16 -12.28 -5.63
CA LEU A 117 -24.84 -11.23 -6.39
C LEU A 117 -24.40 -11.22 -7.85
N PRO A 118 -25.32 -10.99 -8.80
CA PRO A 118 -24.94 -10.81 -10.19
C PRO A 118 -24.12 -9.54 -10.34
N TRP A 119 -23.12 -9.56 -11.25
CA TRP A 119 -22.22 -8.43 -11.47
C TRP A 119 -22.96 -7.14 -11.90
N THR A 120 -24.15 -7.28 -12.48
CA THR A 120 -25.06 -6.20 -12.88
C THR A 120 -25.79 -5.52 -11.71
N ALA A 121 -25.93 -6.18 -10.56
CA ALA A 121 -26.59 -5.60 -9.39
C ALA A 121 -25.70 -4.61 -8.65
N GLN A 122 -24.45 -4.40 -9.10
CA GLN A 122 -23.54 -3.51 -8.43
C GLN A 122 -23.84 -2.04 -8.77
N GLN A 123 -23.82 -1.18 -7.74
CA GLN A 123 -24.11 0.25 -7.86
C GLN A 123 -22.94 1.02 -7.28
N ALA A 124 -22.56 2.11 -7.94
CA ALA A 124 -21.52 3.00 -7.45
C ALA A 124 -21.93 3.60 -6.10
N GLY A 125 -20.98 3.73 -5.18
CA GLY A 125 -21.17 4.37 -3.87
C GLY A 125 -21.69 3.46 -2.75
N LEU A 126 -22.13 2.23 -3.04
CA LEU A 126 -22.52 1.26 -2.03
C LEU A 126 -21.46 0.17 -1.86
N SER A 127 -21.16 -0.19 -0.61
CA SER A 127 -20.21 -1.25 -0.29
C SER A 127 -20.75 -2.60 -0.81
N PRO A 128 -19.98 -3.34 -1.64
CA PRO A 128 -20.36 -4.66 -2.07
C PRO A 128 -20.64 -5.64 -0.93
N TYR A 129 -19.90 -5.51 0.18
CA TYR A 129 -20.10 -6.30 1.40
C TYR A 129 -21.47 -6.03 2.02
N VAL A 130 -21.89 -4.78 2.07
CA VAL A 130 -23.20 -4.39 2.61
C VAL A 130 -24.31 -4.98 1.77
N LYS A 131 -24.21 -4.88 0.44
CA LYS A 131 -25.22 -5.45 -0.45
C LYS A 131 -25.40 -6.95 -0.31
N VAL A 132 -24.31 -7.70 -0.18
CA VAL A 132 -24.38 -9.15 0.05
C VAL A 132 -25.06 -9.45 1.38
N LEU A 133 -24.69 -8.73 2.44
CA LEU A 133 -25.30 -8.92 3.77
C LEU A 133 -26.78 -8.51 3.81
N ASP A 134 -27.16 -7.43 3.12
CA ASP A 134 -28.54 -6.99 2.97
C ASP A 134 -29.36 -8.02 2.17
N ALA A 135 -28.80 -8.57 1.10
CA ALA A 135 -29.44 -9.62 0.30
C ALA A 135 -29.64 -10.92 1.09
N ILE A 136 -28.75 -11.19 2.06
CA ILE A 136 -28.84 -12.32 3.00
C ILE A 136 -29.81 -12.02 4.16
N GLY A 137 -30.30 -10.78 4.29
CA GLY A 137 -31.26 -10.39 5.32
C GLY A 137 -30.64 -10.06 6.67
N VAL A 138 -29.34 -9.75 6.73
CA VAL A 138 -28.66 -9.35 7.97
C VAL A 138 -29.13 -7.94 8.37
N PRO A 139 -29.83 -7.76 9.51
CA PRO A 139 -30.30 -6.45 9.93
C PRO A 139 -29.13 -5.52 10.24
N SER A 140 -29.27 -4.25 9.87
CA SER A 140 -28.26 -3.20 10.15
C SER A 140 -26.86 -3.47 9.56
N ALA A 141 -26.74 -4.33 8.55
CA ALA A 141 -25.46 -4.66 7.92
C ALA A 141 -24.71 -3.41 7.43
N GLY A 142 -25.42 -2.45 6.83
CA GLY A 142 -24.85 -1.16 6.44
C GLY A 142 -24.18 -0.41 7.59
N GLN A 143 -24.85 -0.31 8.75
CA GLN A 143 -24.30 0.39 9.91
C GLN A 143 -23.09 -0.34 10.51
N ILE A 144 -23.17 -1.67 10.63
CA ILE A 144 -22.06 -2.50 11.13
C ILE A 144 -20.84 -2.34 10.23
N MET A 145 -21.03 -2.47 8.90
CA MET A 145 -19.94 -2.34 7.95
C MET A 145 -19.35 -0.93 7.91
N ASN A 146 -20.17 0.12 8.08
CA ASN A 146 -19.65 1.48 8.20
C ASN A 146 -18.73 1.65 9.42
N ILE A 147 -19.09 1.07 10.57
CA ILE A 147 -18.23 1.08 11.77
C ILE A 147 -16.93 0.31 11.52
N VAL A 148 -17.02 -0.89 10.92
CA VAL A 148 -15.85 -1.71 10.58
C VAL A 148 -14.92 -0.98 9.63
N VAL A 149 -15.45 -0.37 8.56
CA VAL A 149 -14.68 0.40 7.59
C VAL A 149 -14.06 1.63 8.25
N PHE A 150 -14.78 2.33 9.12
CA PHE A 150 -14.24 3.47 9.86
C PHE A 150 -13.04 3.07 10.73
N VAL A 151 -13.16 2.00 11.52
CA VAL A 151 -12.04 1.47 12.33
C VAL A 151 -10.90 0.97 11.44
N ALA A 152 -11.21 0.37 10.29
CA ALA A 152 -10.22 -0.08 9.32
C ALA A 152 -9.38 1.09 8.79
N LEU A 153 -10.04 2.19 8.44
CA LEU A 153 -9.40 3.42 7.95
C LEU A 153 -8.53 4.07 9.03
N LEU A 154 -8.98 4.11 10.29
CA LEU A 154 -8.17 4.65 11.39
C LEU A 154 -6.87 3.87 11.59
N SER A 155 -6.92 2.54 11.53
CA SER A 155 -5.71 1.72 11.63
C SER A 155 -4.81 1.85 10.39
N ALA A 156 -5.39 1.95 9.18
CA ALA A 156 -4.60 2.21 7.97
C ALA A 156 -3.89 3.59 8.02
N LEU A 157 -4.57 4.62 8.53
CA LEU A 157 -3.99 5.94 8.77
C LEU A 157 -2.81 5.85 9.72
N ASN A 158 -2.95 5.10 10.81
CA ASN A 158 -1.91 4.91 11.81
C ASN A 158 -0.64 4.27 11.22
N ALA A 159 -0.79 3.20 10.43
CA ALA A 159 0.33 2.54 9.75
C ALA A 159 1.02 3.48 8.74
N ASN A 160 0.26 4.22 7.94
CA ASN A 160 0.81 5.18 6.98
C ASN A 160 1.52 6.35 7.66
N LEU A 161 1.02 6.81 8.81
CA LEU A 161 1.66 7.85 9.61
C LEU A 161 2.99 7.37 10.19
N TYR A 162 3.04 6.12 10.67
CA TYR A 162 4.27 5.48 11.12
C TYR A 162 5.30 5.42 9.98
N GLY A 163 4.92 4.87 8.81
CA GLY A 163 5.79 4.76 7.64
C GLY A 163 6.31 6.11 7.15
N SER A 164 5.42 7.09 7.00
CA SER A 164 5.77 8.44 6.54
C SER A 164 6.75 9.15 7.47
N SER A 165 6.53 9.02 8.80
CA SER A 165 7.41 9.64 9.79
C SER A 165 8.84 9.08 9.74
N ARG A 166 8.98 7.77 9.49
CA ARG A 166 10.28 7.09 9.37
C ARG A 166 11.00 7.43 8.06
N MET A 167 10.27 7.53 6.95
CA MET A 167 10.84 7.96 5.67
C MET A 167 11.37 9.40 5.76
N ILE A 168 10.60 10.34 6.30
CA ILE A 168 11.02 11.72 6.49
C ILE A 168 12.22 11.81 7.44
N PHE A 169 12.21 11.02 8.52
CA PHE A 169 13.33 10.96 9.45
C PHE A 169 14.61 10.45 8.77
N SER A 170 14.54 9.37 7.98
CA SER A 170 15.69 8.83 7.24
C SER A 170 16.24 9.82 6.20
N LEU A 171 15.36 10.60 5.55
CA LEU A 171 15.78 11.69 4.66
C LEU A 171 16.50 12.80 5.44
N ALA A 172 16.01 13.16 6.62
CA ALA A 172 16.64 14.16 7.48
C ALA A 172 18.03 13.71 7.97
N GLU A 173 18.21 12.42 8.28
CA GLU A 173 19.51 11.85 8.68
C GLU A 173 20.56 11.95 7.57
N ARG A 174 20.11 11.87 6.31
CA ARG A 174 20.95 12.01 5.11
C ARG A 174 21.14 13.46 4.67
N GLY A 175 20.63 14.42 5.45
CA GLY A 175 20.66 15.85 5.09
C GLY A 175 19.80 16.19 3.87
N GLU A 176 18.81 15.36 3.54
CA GLU A 176 17.87 15.57 2.42
C GLU A 176 16.54 16.19 2.86
N ALA A 177 16.31 16.32 4.17
CA ALA A 177 15.18 17.04 4.75
C ALA A 177 15.66 18.00 5.87
N PRO A 178 14.85 18.99 6.28
CA PRO A 178 15.24 19.94 7.31
C PRO A 178 15.70 19.25 8.61
N LEU A 179 16.91 19.59 9.08
CA LEU A 179 17.54 19.01 10.29
C LEU A 179 16.66 19.14 11.53
N GLY A 180 15.74 20.11 11.56
CA GLY A 180 14.74 20.25 12.61
C GLY A 180 13.88 19.00 12.80
N LEU A 181 13.74 18.12 11.80
CA LEU A 181 12.91 16.91 11.85
C LEU A 181 13.61 15.72 12.56
N LEU A 182 14.92 15.81 12.81
CA LEU A 182 15.70 14.79 13.54
C LEU A 182 15.39 14.70 15.04
N LYS A 183 14.56 15.60 15.58
CA LYS A 183 14.28 15.60 17.02
C LYS A 183 13.38 14.42 17.39
N VAL A 184 14.00 13.41 17.98
CA VAL A 184 13.34 12.24 18.55
C VAL A 184 12.92 12.54 20.00
N SER A 185 11.85 11.90 20.48
CA SER A 185 11.48 11.95 21.90
C SER A 185 12.04 10.75 22.65
N GLY A 186 12.79 10.99 23.72
CA GLY A 186 13.20 9.94 24.65
C GLY A 186 14.63 10.01 25.18
N GLY A 187 15.41 11.05 24.88
CA GLY A 187 16.76 11.20 25.39
C GLY A 187 17.64 11.91 24.38
N THR A 188 18.22 13.02 24.79
CA THR A 188 19.36 13.64 24.13
C THR A 188 20.55 12.76 24.44
N GLU A 189 20.99 11.96 23.48
CA GLU A 189 22.36 11.46 23.26
C GLU A 189 22.30 10.25 22.32
N GLY A 190 23.28 10.16 21.41
CA GLY A 190 23.56 8.91 20.70
C GLY A 190 23.42 8.98 19.19
N PHE A 191 24.41 9.58 18.55
CA PHE A 191 25.09 8.92 17.44
C PHE A 191 25.25 7.43 17.81
N SER A 192 24.73 6.50 16.99
CA SER A 192 24.72 5.03 17.18
C SER A 192 23.65 4.42 18.13
N GLY A 193 22.71 3.67 17.54
CA GLY A 193 22.45 2.30 18.02
C GLY A 193 21.31 2.00 18.99
N GLN A 194 20.31 2.85 19.25
CA GLN A 194 19.11 2.42 20.01
C GLN A 194 17.80 2.41 19.20
N PRO A 195 17.07 1.28 19.17
CA PRO A 195 15.75 1.17 18.54
C PRO A 195 14.65 1.59 19.52
N GLY A 196 13.92 2.67 19.24
CA GLY A 196 12.65 2.90 19.95
C GLY A 196 12.15 4.33 20.04
N GLY A 197 12.92 5.33 19.65
CA GLY A 197 12.47 6.72 19.71
C GLY A 197 11.48 7.08 18.59
N VAL A 198 10.34 7.67 18.94
CA VAL A 198 9.35 8.16 17.96
C VAL A 198 9.77 9.54 17.43
N PRO A 199 9.92 9.76 16.11
CA PRO A 199 10.29 11.04 15.53
C PRO A 199 9.13 12.05 15.59
N ARG A 200 8.92 12.65 16.78
CA ARG A 200 7.72 13.47 17.08
C ARG A 200 7.48 14.58 16.08
N ARG A 201 8.53 15.28 15.63
CA ARG A 201 8.38 16.39 14.67
C ARG A 201 7.94 15.91 13.28
N ALA A 202 8.45 14.76 12.82
CA ALA A 202 8.01 14.14 11.58
C ALA A 202 6.54 13.66 11.67
N VAL A 203 6.15 13.09 12.81
CA VAL A 203 4.75 12.70 13.07
C VAL A 203 3.84 13.94 13.07
N LEU A 204 4.19 15.01 13.79
CA LEU A 204 3.38 16.24 13.84
C LEU A 204 3.25 16.91 12.46
N ALA A 205 4.32 16.96 11.69
CA ALA A 205 4.28 17.48 10.32
C ALA A 205 3.32 16.65 9.43
N SER A 206 3.38 15.33 9.54
CA SER A 206 2.50 14.43 8.78
C SER A 206 1.03 14.57 9.20
N VAL A 207 0.75 14.70 10.51
CA VAL A 207 -0.61 14.96 11.03
C VAL A 207 -1.12 16.32 10.57
N ALA A 208 -0.31 17.38 10.65
CA ALA A 208 -0.68 18.72 10.21
C ALA A 208 -1.04 18.73 8.71
N PHE A 209 -0.24 18.07 7.88
CA PHE A 209 -0.55 17.90 6.46
C PHE A 209 -1.86 17.15 6.22
N GLY A 210 -2.14 16.11 7.02
CA GLY A 210 -3.43 15.40 6.99
C GLY A 210 -4.61 16.32 7.29
N PHE A 211 -4.54 17.14 8.33
CA PHE A 211 -5.61 18.10 8.66
C PHE A 211 -5.79 19.17 7.58
N VAL A 212 -4.70 19.69 7.02
CA VAL A 212 -4.78 20.62 5.87
C VAL A 212 -5.46 19.95 4.68
N SER A 213 -5.13 18.69 4.40
CA SER A 213 -5.77 17.93 3.32
C SER A 213 -7.26 17.75 3.53
N VAL A 214 -7.70 17.48 4.77
CA VAL A 214 -9.13 17.42 5.13
C VAL A 214 -9.81 18.78 4.90
N LEU A 215 -9.18 19.88 5.32
CA LEU A 215 -9.74 21.22 5.14
C LEU A 215 -9.86 21.60 3.65
N LEU A 216 -8.85 21.27 2.84
CA LEU A 216 -8.90 21.45 1.39
C LEU A 216 -10.01 20.60 0.76
N ASN A 217 -10.23 19.38 1.24
CA ASN A 217 -11.30 18.52 0.77
C ASN A 217 -12.69 19.05 1.16
N LEU A 218 -12.84 19.74 2.29
CA LEU A 218 -14.10 20.41 2.64
C LEU A 218 -14.40 21.61 1.72
N LEU A 219 -13.36 22.29 1.23
CA LEU A 219 -13.50 23.42 0.30
C LEU A 219 -13.78 22.95 -1.14
N TRP A 220 -13.18 21.83 -1.56
CA TRP A 220 -13.30 21.28 -2.91
C TRP A 220 -13.50 19.75 -2.89
N PRO A 221 -14.69 19.28 -2.49
CA PRO A 221 -14.96 17.86 -2.24
C PRO A 221 -14.88 16.99 -3.50
N ASP A 222 -15.27 17.54 -4.65
CA ASP A 222 -15.35 16.78 -5.89
C ASP A 222 -13.99 16.66 -6.62
N THR A 223 -12.96 17.39 -6.18
CA THR A 223 -11.68 17.44 -6.88
C THR A 223 -10.53 16.96 -6.01
N VAL A 224 -10.35 17.52 -4.81
CA VAL A 224 -9.13 17.29 -4.00
C VAL A 224 -8.98 15.82 -3.62
N PHE A 225 -10.04 15.18 -3.11
CA PHE A 225 -9.99 13.76 -2.77
C PHE A 225 -9.66 12.89 -3.98
N LEU A 226 -10.34 13.12 -5.12
CA LEU A 226 -10.11 12.35 -6.34
C LEU A 226 -8.68 12.53 -6.83
N TYR A 227 -8.16 13.77 -6.89
CA TYR A 227 -6.77 14.04 -7.29
C TYR A 227 -5.76 13.39 -6.35
N MET A 228 -5.97 13.43 -5.04
CA MET A 228 -5.08 12.79 -4.07
C MET A 228 -5.07 11.27 -4.23
N LEU A 229 -6.25 10.64 -4.31
CA LEU A 229 -6.41 9.20 -4.48
C LEU A 229 -5.64 8.70 -5.72
N ASN A 230 -5.86 9.40 -6.82
CA ASN A 230 -5.26 9.19 -8.12
C ASN A 230 -3.73 9.41 -8.13
N SER A 231 -3.26 10.51 -7.55
CA SER A 231 -1.84 10.83 -7.49
C SER A 231 -1.06 9.82 -6.65
N VAL A 232 -1.62 9.36 -5.52
CA VAL A 232 -0.97 8.34 -4.68
C VAL A 232 -0.78 7.05 -5.47
N GLY A 233 -1.81 6.64 -6.21
CA GLY A 233 -1.75 5.44 -7.05
C GLY A 233 -0.61 5.48 -8.08
N ALA A 234 -0.48 6.59 -8.80
CA ALA A 234 0.59 6.76 -9.78
C ALA A 234 1.98 6.77 -9.14
N VAL A 235 2.17 7.50 -8.03
CA VAL A 235 3.46 7.58 -7.31
C VAL A 235 3.91 6.20 -6.81
N LEU A 236 2.98 5.38 -6.31
CA LEU A 236 3.29 4.03 -5.83
C LEU A 236 3.92 3.15 -6.91
N LEU A 237 3.44 3.24 -8.16
CA LEU A 237 4.00 2.49 -9.28
C LEU A 237 5.46 2.85 -9.55
N PHE A 238 5.79 4.14 -9.49
CA PHE A 238 7.17 4.61 -9.64
C PHE A 238 8.04 4.14 -8.47
N VAL A 239 7.53 4.21 -7.24
CA VAL A 239 8.25 3.72 -6.05
C VAL A 239 8.53 2.23 -6.18
N TRP A 240 7.54 1.40 -6.53
CA TRP A 240 7.73 -0.03 -6.72
C TRP A 240 8.67 -0.35 -7.89
N ALA A 241 8.62 0.41 -8.98
CA ALA A 241 9.56 0.24 -10.09
C ALA A 241 11.00 0.55 -9.66
N LEU A 242 11.21 1.62 -8.89
CA LEU A 242 12.52 1.97 -8.33
C LEU A 242 13.02 0.93 -7.33
N ILE A 243 12.14 0.36 -6.50
CA ILE A 243 12.48 -0.73 -5.59
C ILE A 243 12.93 -1.97 -6.38
N ALA A 244 12.15 -2.39 -7.38
CA ALA A 244 12.47 -3.55 -8.21
C ALA A 244 13.77 -3.37 -9.01
N ALA A 245 13.98 -2.19 -9.61
CA ALA A 245 15.21 -1.84 -10.30
C ALA A 245 16.42 -1.81 -9.34
N SER A 246 16.23 -1.25 -8.14
CA SER A 246 17.27 -1.25 -7.09
C SER A 246 17.61 -2.67 -6.67
N GLN A 247 16.62 -3.55 -6.51
CA GLN A 247 16.85 -4.96 -6.18
C GLN A 247 17.71 -5.65 -7.24
N LEU A 248 17.41 -5.50 -8.54
CA LEU A 248 18.21 -6.09 -9.63
C LEU A 248 19.67 -5.64 -9.55
N ARG A 249 19.90 -4.34 -9.40
CA ARG A 249 21.24 -3.75 -9.40
C ARG A 249 22.02 -4.08 -8.13
N LEU A 250 21.41 -3.93 -6.96
CA LEU A 250 22.07 -4.17 -5.68
C LEU A 250 22.35 -5.66 -5.48
N ARG A 251 21.43 -6.54 -5.85
CA ARG A 251 21.65 -7.98 -5.74
C ARG A 251 22.76 -8.46 -6.65
N ALA A 252 22.80 -8.00 -7.91
CA ALA A 252 23.88 -8.35 -8.83
C ALA A 252 25.26 -7.92 -8.30
N ARG A 253 25.35 -6.75 -7.64
CA ARG A 253 26.58 -6.29 -6.98
C ARG A 253 26.94 -7.11 -5.75
N LEU A 254 25.97 -7.37 -4.88
CA LEU A 254 26.17 -8.17 -3.66
C LEU A 254 26.61 -9.60 -3.98
N GLU A 255 26.03 -10.23 -5.00
CA GLU A 255 26.44 -11.58 -5.45
C GLU A 255 27.87 -11.61 -5.98
N GLN A 256 28.40 -10.48 -6.48
CA GLN A 256 29.79 -10.35 -6.94
C GLN A 256 30.77 -10.00 -5.82
N GLU A 257 30.39 -9.07 -4.93
CA GLU A 257 31.30 -8.49 -3.92
C GLU A 257 31.30 -9.27 -2.60
N ALA A 258 30.15 -9.78 -2.16
CA ALA A 258 29.98 -10.41 -0.87
C ALA A 258 28.78 -11.40 -0.87
N PRO A 259 28.92 -12.58 -1.50
CA PRO A 259 27.83 -13.55 -1.63
C PRO A 259 27.27 -14.03 -0.28
N ASP A 260 28.09 -14.03 0.78
CA ASP A 260 27.68 -14.41 2.13
C ASP A 260 26.81 -13.34 2.83
N ALA A 261 26.82 -12.09 2.35
CA ALA A 261 25.97 -11.02 2.87
C ALA A 261 24.51 -11.11 2.39
N LEU A 262 24.19 -12.02 1.46
CA LEU A 262 22.84 -12.19 0.92
C LEU A 262 21.94 -12.97 1.89
N ALA A 263 21.40 -12.26 2.88
CA ALA A 263 20.54 -12.84 3.92
C ALA A 263 19.17 -13.35 3.42
N LEU A 264 18.64 -12.78 2.34
CA LEU A 264 17.32 -13.11 1.78
C LEU A 264 17.44 -13.45 0.29
N ARG A 265 17.21 -14.73 -0.03
CA ARG A 265 17.23 -15.24 -1.41
C ARG A 265 15.80 -15.34 -1.96
N MET A 266 15.56 -14.70 -3.09
CA MET A 266 14.30 -14.81 -3.84
C MET A 266 14.36 -16.01 -4.79
N TRP A 267 13.32 -16.86 -4.76
CA TRP A 267 13.14 -17.94 -5.73
C TRP A 267 13.00 -17.38 -7.14
N TRP A 268 13.64 -18.00 -8.13
CA TRP A 268 13.50 -17.65 -9.55
C TRP A 268 13.94 -16.21 -9.95
N PHE A 269 14.88 -15.66 -9.18
CA PHE A 269 15.60 -14.44 -9.57
C PHE A 269 16.54 -14.70 -10.76
N PRO A 270 16.70 -13.76 -11.72
CA PRO A 270 16.09 -12.42 -11.79
C PRO A 270 14.73 -12.36 -12.51
N TYR A 271 14.21 -13.49 -13.00
CA TYR A 271 13.02 -13.53 -13.85
C TYR A 271 11.78 -12.93 -13.19
N LEU A 272 11.52 -13.23 -11.91
CA LEU A 272 10.37 -12.63 -11.21
C LEU A 272 10.46 -11.11 -11.10
N THR A 273 11.65 -10.56 -10.88
CA THR A 273 11.82 -9.10 -10.81
C THR A 273 11.57 -8.44 -12.17
N TRP A 274 11.99 -9.08 -13.26
CA TRP A 274 11.66 -8.63 -14.63
C TRP A 274 10.17 -8.71 -14.94
N VAL A 275 9.49 -9.78 -14.51
CA VAL A 275 8.03 -9.90 -14.65
C VAL A 275 7.33 -8.78 -13.88
N THR A 276 7.76 -8.47 -12.66
CA THR A 276 7.23 -7.35 -11.89
C THR A 276 7.43 -6.02 -12.61
N LEU A 277 8.63 -5.75 -13.13
CA LEU A 277 8.91 -4.52 -13.88
C LEU A 277 8.06 -4.41 -15.15
N ALA A 278 7.91 -5.51 -15.89
CA ALA A 278 7.07 -5.55 -17.08
C ALA A 278 5.58 -5.32 -16.74
N GLY A 279 5.10 -5.89 -15.62
CA GLY A 279 3.74 -5.66 -15.12
C GLY A 279 3.50 -4.21 -14.71
N LEU A 280 4.44 -3.60 -13.97
CA LEU A 280 4.37 -2.18 -13.59
C LEU A 280 4.40 -1.27 -14.82
N LEU A 281 5.25 -1.57 -15.81
CA LEU A 281 5.29 -0.84 -17.07
C LEU A 281 3.97 -0.99 -17.84
N GLY A 282 3.41 -2.20 -17.89
CA GLY A 282 2.10 -2.47 -18.49
C GLY A 282 0.99 -1.62 -17.86
N VAL A 283 0.93 -1.57 -16.53
CA VAL A 283 -0.01 -0.72 -15.78
C VAL A 283 0.18 0.76 -16.12
N LEU A 284 1.41 1.25 -16.14
CA LEU A 284 1.70 2.65 -16.50
C LEU A 284 1.26 2.98 -17.94
N LEU A 285 1.52 2.08 -18.89
CA LEU A 285 1.07 2.24 -20.28
C LEU A 285 -0.45 2.26 -20.40
N LEU A 286 -1.14 1.39 -19.66
CA LEU A 286 -2.60 1.35 -19.62
C LEU A 286 -3.17 2.66 -19.04
N MET A 287 -2.59 3.17 -17.97
CA MET A 287 -2.99 4.47 -17.40
C MET A 287 -2.76 5.63 -18.37
N LEU A 288 -1.79 5.54 -19.29
CA LEU A 288 -1.61 6.55 -20.34
C LEU A 288 -2.71 6.49 -21.41
N THR A 289 -3.38 5.35 -21.59
CA THR A 289 -4.50 5.23 -22.54
C THR A 289 -5.82 5.74 -21.96
N ASP A 290 -5.97 5.75 -20.64
CA ASP A 290 -7.14 6.26 -19.93
C ASP A 290 -7.04 7.78 -19.69
N ASP A 291 -8.00 8.55 -20.20
CA ASP A 291 -8.01 10.02 -20.09
C ASP A 291 -8.10 10.51 -18.64
N ALA A 292 -8.74 9.75 -17.74
CA ALA A 292 -8.81 10.09 -16.32
C ALA A 292 -7.48 9.85 -15.60
N ALA A 293 -6.76 8.79 -15.97
CA ALA A 293 -5.51 8.38 -15.34
C ALA A 293 -4.27 9.08 -15.92
N ARG A 294 -4.29 9.45 -17.21
CA ARG A 294 -3.16 10.00 -17.95
C ARG A 294 -2.51 11.22 -17.27
N PRO A 295 -3.24 12.27 -16.83
CA PRO A 295 -2.60 13.43 -16.20
C PRO A 295 -1.78 13.04 -14.97
N GLN A 296 -2.25 12.06 -14.20
CA GLN A 296 -1.66 11.64 -12.95
C GLN A 296 -0.30 10.97 -13.18
N VAL A 297 -0.21 10.13 -14.21
CA VAL A 297 1.04 9.50 -14.63
C VAL A 297 2.04 10.56 -15.09
N LEU A 298 1.60 11.55 -15.87
CA LEU A 298 2.47 12.61 -16.36
C LEU A 298 3.02 13.49 -15.23
N TRP A 299 2.17 13.93 -14.30
CA TRP A 299 2.58 14.70 -13.13
C TRP A 299 3.53 13.90 -12.24
N SER A 300 3.21 12.63 -11.98
CA SER A 300 4.06 11.76 -11.16
C SER A 300 5.39 11.48 -11.83
N ALA A 301 5.40 11.22 -13.14
CA ALA A 301 6.62 11.06 -13.92
C ALA A 301 7.48 12.33 -13.89
N GLY A 302 6.88 13.50 -14.04
CA GLY A 302 7.56 14.79 -13.92
C GLY A 302 8.18 14.99 -12.54
N ALA A 303 7.44 14.68 -11.47
CA ALA A 303 7.95 14.74 -10.11
C ALA A 303 9.10 13.75 -9.87
N THR A 304 8.96 12.49 -10.30
CA THR A 304 10.02 11.48 -10.22
C THR A 304 11.25 11.89 -11.01
N ALA A 305 11.08 12.42 -12.22
CA ALA A 305 12.18 12.93 -13.04
C ALA A 305 12.91 14.07 -12.34
N LEU A 306 12.19 15.02 -11.75
CA LEU A 306 12.79 16.11 -10.97
C LEU A 306 13.61 15.58 -9.78
N VAL A 307 13.06 14.62 -9.03
CA VAL A 307 13.78 13.98 -7.91
C VAL A 307 15.06 13.30 -8.39
N LEU A 308 14.99 12.54 -9.48
CA LEU A 308 16.17 11.88 -10.07
C LEU A 308 17.20 12.89 -10.59
N LEU A 309 16.76 13.99 -11.20
CA LEU A 309 17.66 15.06 -11.67
C LEU A 309 18.38 15.74 -10.50
N VAL A 310 17.67 16.03 -9.41
CA VAL A 310 18.27 16.59 -8.19
C VAL A 310 19.27 15.59 -7.58
N ALA A 311 18.92 14.30 -7.52
CA ALA A 311 19.80 13.27 -6.99
C ALA A 311 21.09 13.13 -7.82
N VAL A 312 20.97 13.04 -9.15
CA VAL A 312 22.12 12.99 -10.07
C VAL A 312 22.95 14.27 -9.99
N GLY A 313 22.30 15.44 -9.88
CA GLY A 313 22.97 16.73 -9.72
C GLY A 313 23.79 16.81 -8.42
N ARG A 314 23.27 16.28 -7.32
CA ARG A 314 23.99 16.17 -6.03
C ARG A 314 25.17 15.22 -6.14
N GLU A 315 24.95 14.02 -6.66
CA GLU A 315 26.01 13.01 -6.81
C GLU A 315 27.14 13.53 -7.72
N TRP A 316 26.79 14.26 -8.78
CA TRP A 316 27.78 14.88 -9.66
C TRP A 316 28.60 15.97 -8.96
N ARG A 317 27.96 16.82 -8.13
CA ARG A 317 28.67 17.81 -7.29
C ARG A 317 29.60 17.16 -6.28
N GLU A 318 29.15 16.11 -5.60
CA GLU A 318 29.96 15.38 -4.63
C GLU A 318 31.15 14.68 -5.29
N ARG A 319 30.95 14.07 -6.46
CA ARG A 319 32.04 13.47 -7.25
C ARG A 319 33.04 14.52 -7.74
N ARG A 320 32.59 15.73 -8.09
CA ARG A 320 33.47 16.87 -8.41
C ARG A 320 34.24 17.34 -7.19
N ALA A 321 33.60 17.52 -6.04
CA ALA A 321 34.26 17.93 -4.80
C ALA A 321 35.32 16.91 -4.32
N ARG A 322 35.09 15.61 -4.53
CA ARG A 322 36.08 14.56 -4.25
C ARG A 322 37.25 14.54 -5.24
N ARG A 323 37.09 15.09 -6.45
CA ARG A 323 38.14 15.18 -7.47
C ARG A 323 38.98 16.45 -7.37
N ASP A 324 38.47 17.50 -6.72
CA ASP A 324 39.15 18.79 -6.55
C ASP A 324 38.94 19.36 -5.13
N PRO A 325 39.78 18.97 -4.15
CA PRO A 325 39.64 19.38 -2.75
C PRO A 325 39.81 20.89 -2.52
N SER A 326 40.43 21.61 -3.45
CA SER A 326 40.67 23.07 -3.37
C SER A 326 39.42 23.93 -3.52
N ALA A 327 38.30 23.37 -4.00
CA ALA A 327 37.07 24.12 -4.23
C ALA A 327 36.22 24.35 -2.96
N LEU A 328 36.59 23.77 -1.81
CA LEU A 328 35.84 23.85 -0.55
C LEU A 328 36.35 24.90 0.44
N THR A 329 37.47 25.57 0.16
CA THR A 329 38.07 26.55 1.08
C THR A 329 37.51 27.97 0.98
N ASP A 330 36.51 28.22 0.12
CA ASP A 330 36.03 29.58 -0.18
C ASP A 330 34.52 29.80 0.06
N ARG A 331 33.92 29.08 1.01
CA ARG A 331 32.53 29.33 1.46
C ARG A 331 32.38 29.25 2.97
#